data_AF-A0A2D6X213-F1
#
_entry.id   AF-A0A2D6X213-F1
#
_cell.length_a   1.000
_cell.length_b   1.000
_cell.length_c   1.000
_cell.angle_alpha   90.00
_cell.angle_beta   90.00
_cell.angle_gamma   90.00
#
_symmetry.space_group_name_H-M   'P 1'
#
loop_
_entity.id
_entity.type
_entity.pdbx_description
1 polymer ?
#
loop_
_entity_poly.entity_id
_entity_poly.type
_entity_poly.pdbx_seq_one_letter_code
_entity_poly.pdbx_strand_id
1 'polypeptide(L)'
;MEDSKTFQLVEDLRDFADFVEEHGPQLPSISVELRSWIWGYEVEDQGVPEGIALALRAGLKSADEVTKEYSDDYFRMYLKFGKLEYKVVCNRKEVCEKNVIGTKMVTKSMPPEGEWTEQQVEEEIVEWVCNPLLAIVTNA
;
A
#
# COMPACT_ATOMS: atom_id res chain seq x y z
N MET A 1 10.75 -16.73 -18.22
CA MET A 1 9.82 -17.63 -17.49
C MET A 1 8.84 -16.84 -16.62
N GLU A 2 9.19 -15.61 -16.22
CA GLU A 2 8.33 -14.67 -15.49
C GLU A 2 7.18 -14.11 -16.34
N ASP A 3 7.47 -13.73 -17.60
CA ASP A 3 6.46 -13.27 -18.57
C ASP A 3 5.27 -14.25 -18.71
N SER A 4 5.55 -15.55 -18.68
CA SER A 4 4.52 -16.59 -18.82
C SER A 4 3.50 -16.58 -17.68
N LYS A 5 3.88 -16.18 -16.46
CA LYS A 5 2.96 -16.11 -15.32
C LYS A 5 2.08 -14.88 -15.40
N THR A 6 2.64 -13.74 -15.80
CA THR A 6 1.88 -12.51 -16.02
C THR A 6 0.87 -12.68 -17.16
N PHE A 7 1.27 -13.34 -18.26
CA PHE A 7 0.35 -13.66 -19.34
C PHE A 7 -0.79 -14.58 -18.88
N GLN A 8 -0.50 -15.63 -18.11
CA GLN A 8 -1.54 -16.51 -17.59
C GLN A 8 -2.52 -15.75 -16.68
N LEU A 9 -2.01 -14.90 -15.77
CA LEU A 9 -2.87 -14.08 -14.91
C LEU A 9 -3.80 -13.16 -15.72
N VAL A 10 -3.31 -12.60 -16.83
CA VAL A 10 -4.13 -11.75 -17.72
C VAL A 10 -5.25 -12.57 -18.36
N GLU A 11 -4.97 -13.78 -18.86
CA GLU A 11 -6.02 -14.63 -19.41
C GLU A 11 -7.02 -15.06 -18.34
N ASP A 12 -6.57 -15.47 -17.15
CA ASP A 12 -7.46 -15.86 -16.04
C ASP A 12 -8.39 -14.71 -15.61
N LEU A 13 -7.90 -13.46 -15.63
CA LEU A 13 -8.71 -12.28 -15.35
C LEU A 13 -9.76 -12.01 -16.44
N ARG A 14 -9.46 -12.32 -17.70
CA ARG A 14 -10.43 -12.23 -18.79
C ARG A 14 -11.50 -13.32 -18.67
N ASP A 15 -11.08 -14.55 -18.45
CA ASP A 15 -12.00 -15.68 -18.24
C ASP A 15 -12.93 -15.42 -17.05
N PHE A 16 -12.42 -14.83 -15.97
CA PHE A 16 -13.25 -14.42 -14.84
C PHE A 16 -14.23 -13.31 -15.20
N ALA A 17 -13.80 -12.31 -15.99
CA ALA A 17 -14.69 -11.25 -16.45
C ALA A 17 -15.84 -11.83 -17.29
N ASP A 18 -15.54 -12.75 -18.20
CA ASP A 18 -16.53 -13.43 -19.04
C ASP A 18 -17.52 -14.25 -18.18
N PHE A 19 -17.02 -14.99 -17.18
CA PHE A 19 -17.87 -15.71 -16.22
C PHE A 19 -18.82 -14.79 -15.45
N VAL A 20 -18.34 -13.61 -15.02
CA VAL A 20 -19.17 -12.62 -14.31
C VAL A 20 -20.19 -11.97 -15.24
N GLU A 21 -19.84 -11.74 -16.50
CA GLU A 21 -20.77 -11.23 -17.51
C GLU A 21 -21.92 -12.23 -17.75
N GLU A 22 -21.60 -13.52 -17.89
CA GLU A 22 -22.59 -14.58 -18.16
C GLU A 22 -23.48 -14.88 -16.94
N HIS A 23 -22.89 -14.97 -15.75
CA HIS A 23 -23.58 -15.47 -14.55
C HIS A 23 -23.88 -14.41 -13.51
N GLY A 24 -23.50 -13.15 -13.72
CA GLY A 24 -23.60 -12.04 -12.75
C GLY A 24 -24.89 -11.96 -11.94
N PRO A 25 -26.10 -12.08 -12.54
CA PRO A 25 -27.36 -12.03 -11.79
C PRO A 25 -27.56 -13.17 -10.77
N GLN A 26 -26.80 -14.25 -10.89
CA GLN A 26 -26.86 -15.44 -10.03
C GLN A 26 -25.77 -15.41 -8.94
N LEU A 27 -24.82 -14.48 -9.04
CA LEU A 27 -23.69 -14.37 -8.13
C LEU A 27 -24.00 -13.44 -6.96
N PRO A 28 -23.43 -13.69 -5.77
CA PRO A 28 -23.42 -12.70 -4.70
C PRO A 28 -22.59 -11.47 -5.09
N SER A 29 -22.61 -10.42 -4.26
CA SER A 29 -21.75 -9.25 -4.47
C SER A 29 -20.29 -9.67 -4.58
N ILE A 30 -19.67 -9.33 -5.71
CA ILE A 30 -18.28 -9.70 -6.00
C ILE A 30 -17.36 -8.57 -5.54
N SER A 31 -16.24 -8.94 -4.92
CA SER A 31 -15.12 -8.05 -4.62
C SER A 31 -13.84 -8.69 -5.17
N VAL A 32 -12.97 -7.90 -5.79
CA VAL A 32 -11.70 -8.35 -6.34
C VAL A 32 -10.58 -7.58 -5.64
N GLU A 33 -9.69 -8.30 -4.95
CA GLU A 33 -8.49 -7.73 -4.34
C GLU A 33 -7.28 -8.07 -5.21
N LEU A 34 -6.69 -7.05 -5.84
CA LEU A 34 -5.42 -7.18 -6.55
C LEU A 34 -4.31 -6.63 -5.66
N ARG A 35 -3.29 -7.44 -5.36
CA ARG A 35 -2.21 -6.97 -4.48
C ARG A 35 -0.84 -7.59 -4.77
N SER A 36 0.20 -6.81 -4.48
CA SER A 36 1.58 -7.29 -4.40
C SER A 36 2.21 -6.86 -3.07
N TRP A 37 2.94 -7.78 -2.46
CA TRP A 37 3.83 -7.49 -1.35
C TRP A 37 5.24 -7.39 -1.89
N ILE A 38 5.95 -6.33 -1.51
CA ILE A 38 7.36 -6.13 -1.84
C ILE A 38 8.12 -6.08 -0.52
N TRP A 39 8.80 -7.17 -0.21
CA TRP A 39 9.63 -7.29 0.99
C TRP A 39 11.10 -7.28 0.60
N GLY A 40 11.96 -6.60 1.36
CA GLY A 40 13.38 -6.50 1.03
C GLY A 40 14.12 -7.83 0.91
N TYR A 41 13.62 -8.90 1.54
CA TYR A 41 14.20 -10.25 1.41
C TYR A 41 13.73 -11.02 0.15
N GLU A 42 12.75 -10.50 -0.60
CA GLU A 42 12.19 -11.14 -1.81
C GLU A 42 12.65 -10.47 -3.11
N VAL A 43 13.23 -9.27 -3.03
CA VAL A 43 13.79 -8.54 -4.18
C VAL A 43 15.30 -8.68 -4.19
N GLU A 44 15.82 -9.64 -4.96
CA GLU A 44 17.24 -10.02 -4.98
C GLU A 44 18.19 -8.92 -5.49
N ASP A 45 17.72 -7.98 -6.33
CA ASP A 45 18.62 -7.00 -6.99
C ASP A 45 18.15 -5.52 -7.00
N GLN A 46 16.84 -5.25 -7.07
CA GLN A 46 16.32 -3.88 -7.29
C GLN A 46 15.98 -3.13 -5.98
N GLY A 47 15.85 -3.86 -4.87
CA GLY A 47 15.42 -3.30 -3.59
C GLY A 47 13.97 -2.77 -3.61
N VAL A 48 13.39 -2.60 -2.42
CA VAL A 48 11.99 -2.18 -2.27
C VAL A 48 11.68 -0.82 -2.93
N PRO A 49 12.51 0.24 -2.79
CA PRO A 49 12.21 1.54 -3.39
C PRO A 49 12.11 1.52 -4.91
N GLU A 50 12.94 0.75 -5.61
CA GLU A 50 12.91 0.69 -7.06
C GLU A 50 11.66 -0.03 -7.58
N GLY A 51 11.29 -1.15 -6.95
CA GLY A 51 10.06 -1.88 -7.29
C GLY A 51 8.82 -1.01 -7.13
N ILE A 52 8.73 -0.24 -6.02
CA ILE A 52 7.64 0.72 -5.81
C ILE A 52 7.70 1.85 -6.86
N ALA A 53 8.89 2.38 -7.17
CA ALA A 53 9.03 3.44 -8.17
C ALA A 53 8.65 2.98 -9.58
N LEU A 54 8.94 1.73 -9.95
CA LEU A 54 8.52 1.13 -11.21
C LEU A 54 7.00 1.00 -11.29
N ALA A 55 6.36 0.47 -10.24
CA ALA A 55 4.91 0.38 -10.15
C ALA A 55 4.25 1.78 -10.19
N LEU A 56 4.82 2.77 -9.48
CA LEU A 56 4.35 4.16 -9.52
C LEU A 56 4.43 4.74 -10.93
N ARG A 57 5.56 4.57 -11.62
CA ARG A 57 5.74 5.05 -13.00
C ARG A 57 4.79 4.39 -13.99
N ALA A 58 4.50 3.09 -13.82
CA ALA A 58 3.52 2.39 -14.63
C ALA A 58 2.10 2.90 -14.34
N GLY A 59 1.77 3.05 -13.06
CA GLY A 59 0.50 3.61 -12.59
C GLY A 59 0.21 5.00 -13.14
N LEU A 60 1.16 5.93 -13.04
CA LEU A 60 1.01 7.30 -13.55
C LEU A 60 0.76 7.38 -15.06
N LYS A 61 1.08 6.33 -15.82
CA LYS A 61 0.84 6.30 -17.28
C LYS A 61 -0.54 5.77 -17.65
N SER A 62 -1.12 4.88 -16.83
CA SER A 62 -2.22 4.02 -17.26
C SER A 62 -3.35 3.84 -16.24
N ALA A 63 -3.10 4.13 -14.96
CA ALA A 63 -4.14 4.10 -13.93
C ALA A 63 -4.94 5.39 -13.95
N ASP A 64 -6.23 5.31 -13.59
CA ASP A 64 -7.10 6.48 -13.48
C ASP A 64 -6.69 7.39 -12.33
N GLU A 65 -6.22 6.78 -11.24
CA GLU A 65 -5.84 7.46 -10.01
C GLU A 65 -4.69 6.69 -9.34
N VAL A 66 -3.75 7.44 -8.76
CA VAL A 66 -2.66 6.88 -7.97
C VAL A 66 -2.63 7.56 -6.60
N THR A 67 -2.88 6.79 -5.54
CA THR A 67 -2.85 7.29 -4.16
C THR A 67 -1.80 6.58 -3.33
N LYS A 68 -1.32 7.26 -2.30
CA LYS A 68 -0.31 6.77 -1.36
C LYS A 68 -0.83 6.93 0.04
N GLU A 69 -0.66 5.90 0.85
CA GLU A 69 -1.09 5.87 2.23
C GLU A 69 0.07 5.48 3.15
N TYR A 70 0.19 6.22 4.24
CA TYR A 70 1.25 6.11 5.23
C TYR A 70 0.69 6.00 6.65
N SER A 71 -0.35 5.18 6.84
CA SER A 71 -1.14 5.12 8.09
C SER A 71 -0.48 4.34 9.23
N ASP A 72 0.43 3.40 8.93
CA ASP A 72 1.07 2.51 9.91
C ASP A 72 2.55 2.22 9.57
N ASP A 73 3.06 1.06 10.02
CA ASP A 73 4.38 0.53 9.68
C ASP A 73 4.51 0.12 8.20
N TYR A 74 3.42 0.14 7.45
CA TYR A 74 3.40 -0.17 6.02
C TYR A 74 3.21 1.09 5.18
N PHE A 75 3.85 1.06 4.03
CA PHE A 75 3.54 1.95 2.93
C PHE A 75 2.61 1.20 1.96
N ARG A 76 1.49 1.84 1.61
CA ARG A 76 0.55 1.32 0.62
C ARG A 76 0.43 2.30 -0.54
N MET A 77 0.49 1.78 -1.75
CA MET A 77 0.20 2.51 -2.96
C MET A 77 -0.97 1.84 -3.68
N TYR A 78 -1.95 2.63 -4.06
CA TYR A 78 -3.14 2.16 -4.76
C TYR A 78 -3.15 2.71 -6.17
N LEU A 79 -3.33 1.82 -7.14
CA LEU A 79 -3.48 2.12 -8.56
C LEU A 79 -4.90 1.76 -8.97
N LYS A 80 -5.71 2.75 -9.34
CA LYS A 80 -7.13 2.56 -9.63
C LYS A 80 -7.39 2.36 -11.11
N PHE A 81 -8.26 1.41 -11.43
CA PHE A 81 -8.74 1.10 -12.78
C PHE A 81 -10.27 0.92 -12.72
N GLY A 82 -10.99 2.03 -12.83
CA GLY A 82 -12.45 2.10 -12.66
C GLY A 82 -12.88 1.63 -11.27
N LYS A 83 -13.47 0.43 -11.21
CA LYS A 83 -13.91 -0.22 -9.95
C LYS A 83 -12.86 -1.13 -9.34
N LEU A 84 -11.78 -1.42 -10.06
CA LEU A 84 -10.68 -2.25 -9.57
C LEU A 84 -9.62 -1.35 -8.94
N GLU A 85 -8.97 -1.88 -7.91
CA GLU A 85 -7.86 -1.23 -7.23
C GLU A 85 -6.73 -2.23 -7.05
N TYR A 86 -5.56 -1.89 -7.56
CA TYR A 86 -4.33 -2.66 -7.37
C TYR A 86 -3.48 -2.03 -6.28
N LYS A 87 -3.23 -2.82 -5.23
CA LYS A 87 -2.55 -2.40 -4.01
C LYS A 87 -1.13 -2.96 -3.95
N VAL A 88 -0.13 -2.08 -3.89
CA VAL A 88 1.26 -2.45 -3.64
C VAL A 88 1.61 -2.11 -2.19
N VAL A 89 2.13 -3.09 -1.45
CA VAL A 89 2.43 -2.96 -0.02
C VAL A 89 3.88 -3.29 0.27
N CYS A 90 4.54 -2.48 1.10
CA CYS A 90 5.88 -2.76 1.63
C CYS A 90 6.03 -2.18 3.03
N ASN A 91 7.13 -2.50 3.73
CA ASN A 91 7.42 -1.83 5.00
C ASN A 91 7.74 -0.36 4.74
N ARG A 92 7.12 0.52 5.52
CA ARG A 92 7.35 1.97 5.44
C ARG A 92 8.83 2.33 5.68
N LYS A 93 9.50 1.61 6.58
CA LYS A 93 10.94 1.82 6.89
C LYS A 93 11.87 1.50 5.72
N GLU A 94 11.41 0.70 4.75
CA GLU A 94 12.20 0.37 3.56
C GLU A 94 12.11 1.47 2.49
N VAL A 95 11.12 2.36 2.59
CA VAL A 95 10.88 3.43 1.62
C VAL A 95 10.97 4.84 2.21
N CYS A 96 10.88 4.97 3.53
CA CYS A 96 10.94 6.25 4.24
C CYS A 96 11.80 6.16 5.49
N GLU A 97 12.60 7.20 5.73
CA GLU A 97 13.36 7.39 6.94
C GLU A 97 12.49 8.05 8.01
N LYS A 98 12.53 7.48 9.23
CA LYS A 98 11.82 8.00 10.40
C LYS A 98 12.65 9.10 11.05
N ASN A 99 12.25 10.36 10.89
CA ASN A 99 12.87 11.50 11.57
C ASN A 99 12.05 11.91 12.79
N VAL A 100 12.62 11.77 13.98
CA VAL A 100 12.00 12.27 15.21
C VAL A 100 12.29 13.77 15.31
N ILE A 101 11.28 14.59 15.03
CA ILE A 101 11.39 16.06 15.00
C ILE A 101 11.09 16.70 16.36
N GLY A 102 10.68 15.90 17.34
CA GLY A 102 10.48 16.32 18.72
C GLY A 102 9.74 15.27 19.54
N THR A 103 9.43 15.58 20.79
CA THR A 103 8.55 14.79 21.64
C THR A 103 7.40 15.67 22.12
N LYS A 104 6.20 15.11 22.24
CA LYS A 104 5.04 15.76 22.86
C LYS A 104 4.50 14.87 23.98
N MET A 105 4.10 15.50 25.08
CA MET A 105 3.37 14.81 26.13
C MET A 105 1.93 14.63 25.68
N VAL A 106 1.46 13.38 25.60
CA VAL A 106 0.06 13.06 25.27
C VAL A 106 -0.56 12.33 26.46
N THR A 107 -1.66 12.86 26.96
CA THR A 107 -2.46 12.18 27.98
C THR A 107 -3.19 11.02 27.32
N LYS A 108 -2.85 9.79 27.70
CA LYS A 108 -3.55 8.58 27.29
C LYS A 108 -4.15 7.89 28.51
N SER A 109 -5.39 7.47 28.40
CA SER A 109 -6.01 6.57 29.38
C SER A 109 -5.41 5.18 29.18
N MET A 110 -4.60 4.73 30.12
CA MET A 110 -4.09 3.35 30.12
C MET A 110 -4.93 2.50 31.07
N PRO A 111 -5.21 1.24 30.71
CA PRO A 111 -5.85 0.32 31.64
C PRO A 111 -4.83 -0.19 32.67
N PRO A 112 -5.08 -0.09 33.99
CA PRO A 112 -4.39 -0.87 35.00
C PRO A 112 -5.24 -2.07 35.42
N GLU A 113 -4.69 -2.95 36.27
CA GLU A 113 -5.48 -3.93 37.03
C GLU A 113 -6.46 -3.19 37.96
N GLY A 114 -7.63 -2.79 37.44
CA GLY A 114 -8.69 -2.13 38.23
C GLY A 114 -9.34 -0.93 37.53
N GLU A 115 -8.84 0.29 37.77
CA GLU A 115 -9.48 1.54 37.33
C GLU A 115 -8.64 2.31 36.32
N TRP A 116 -9.26 2.76 35.23
CA TRP A 116 -8.63 3.58 34.19
C TRP A 116 -7.97 4.82 34.80
N THR A 117 -6.64 4.93 34.68
CA THR A 117 -5.89 6.11 35.09
C THR A 117 -5.31 6.81 33.87
N GLU A 118 -5.46 8.13 33.84
CA GLU A 118 -4.84 8.98 32.82
C GLU A 118 -3.35 9.13 33.14
N GLN A 119 -2.49 8.73 32.22
CA GLN A 119 -1.04 8.95 32.31
C GLN A 119 -0.58 9.85 31.16
N GLN A 120 0.34 10.77 31.48
CA GLN A 120 1.05 11.50 30.45
C GLN A 120 2.13 10.58 29.88
N VAL A 121 1.97 10.21 28.62
CA VAL A 121 2.94 9.40 27.88
C VAL A 121 3.71 10.33 26.95
N GLU A 122 5.03 10.23 26.97
CA GLU A 122 5.88 10.94 26.01
C GLU A 122 5.76 10.24 24.64
N GLU A 123 5.18 10.94 23.66
CA GLU A 123 5.09 10.45 22.27
C GLU A 123 6.04 11.22 21.37
N GLU A 124 6.83 10.49 20.59
CA GLU A 124 7.66 11.07 19.54
C GLU A 124 6.78 11.72 18.47
N ILE A 125 7.06 12.98 18.13
CA ILE A 125 6.57 13.60 16.90
C ILE A 125 7.51 13.15 15.79
N VAL A 126 6.96 12.42 14.83
CA VAL A 126 7.72 11.76 13.78
C VAL A 126 7.34 12.35 12.43
N GLU A 127 8.33 12.85 11.71
CA GLU A 127 8.25 13.17 10.29
C GLU A 127 8.87 12.02 9.49
N TRP A 128 8.22 11.62 8.41
CA TRP A 128 8.74 10.55 7.55
C TRP A 128 9.25 11.15 6.25
N VAL A 129 10.55 11.05 6.01
CA VAL A 129 11.19 11.51 4.79
C VAL A 129 11.32 10.33 3.85
N CYS A 130 10.45 10.28 2.85
CA CYS A 130 10.40 9.19 1.89
C CYS A 130 11.41 9.35 0.76
N ASN A 131 11.83 8.23 0.17
CA ASN A 131 12.80 8.19 -0.92
C ASN A 131 12.37 9.13 -2.06
N PRO A 132 13.27 9.99 -2.59
CA PRO A 132 12.95 10.93 -3.68
C PRO A 132 12.38 10.27 -4.94
N LEU A 133 12.67 8.98 -5.19
CA LEU A 133 12.07 8.23 -6.30
C LEU A 133 10.54 8.10 -6.18
N LEU A 134 10.00 8.30 -4.97
CA LEU A 134 8.58 8.34 -4.67
C LEU A 134 8.01 9.77 -4.72
N ALA A 135 8.85 10.79 -4.89
CA ALA A 135 8.47 12.19 -4.94
C ALA A 135 8.03 12.63 -6.35
N ILE A 136 6.93 12.07 -6.87
CA ILE A 136 6.28 12.55 -8.11
C ILE A 136 4.75 12.70 -7.94
N VAL A 137 4.23 12.70 -6.70
CA VAL A 137 2.81 13.02 -6.48
C VAL A 137 2.72 14.00 -5.33
N THR A 138 3.05 15.26 -5.60
CA THR A 138 2.53 16.39 -4.83
C THR A 138 1.14 16.68 -5.38
N ASN A 139 0.15 16.57 -4.51
CA ASN A 139 -1.25 16.92 -4.75
C ASN A 139 -1.39 18.17 -5.63
N ALA A 140 -2.21 18.06 -6.68
CA ALA A 140 -2.90 19.19 -7.28
C ALA A 140 -4.41 18.94 -7.13
#